data_AF-A0A9P7XUQ4-F1
#
_entry.id   AF-A0A9P7XUQ4-F1
#
_cell.length_a   1.000
_cell.length_b   1.000
_cell.length_c   1.000
_cell.angle_alpha   90.00
_cell.angle_beta   90.00
_cell.angle_gamma   90.00
#
_symmetry.space_group_name_H-M   'P 1'
#
loop_
_entity.id
_entity.type
_entity.pdbx_description
1 polymer ?
#
loop_
_entity_poly.entity_id
_entity_poly.type
_entity_poly.pdbx_seq_one_letter_code
_entity_poly.pdbx_strand_id
1 'polypeptide(L)'
;MHSGIPAPDRDDNPKWNVSDLLRGITPKSMLIEWSAVFRTPMSVAKTILHKFVGHLEMQASELIWKPRRSATIAWEQTQGISAKDKTSKYMGL
;
A
#
# COMPACT_ATOMS: atom_id res chain seq x y z
N MET A 1 5.49 -17.65 24.67
CA MET A 1 4.03 -17.47 24.50
C MET A 1 3.81 -16.03 24.07
N HIS A 2 3.72 -15.75 22.77
CA HIS A 2 3.50 -14.38 22.28
C HIS A 2 2.05 -13.98 22.57
N SER A 3 1.86 -13.06 23.51
CA SER A 3 0.59 -12.37 23.73
C SER A 3 0.39 -11.39 22.57
N GLY A 4 -0.23 -11.89 21.50
CA GLY A 4 -0.74 -11.04 20.43
C GLY A 4 -1.99 -10.33 20.94
N ILE A 5 -1.92 -9.00 21.08
CA ILE A 5 -3.08 -8.16 21.34
C ILE A 5 -4.09 -8.42 20.20
N PRO A 6 -5.34 -8.83 20.48
CA PRO A 6 -6.35 -8.99 19.45
C PRO A 6 -6.55 -7.64 18.75
N ALA A 7 -6.59 -7.64 17.42
CA ALA A 7 -6.91 -6.43 16.68
C ALA A 7 -8.29 -5.89 17.15
N PRO A 8 -8.43 -4.60 17.46
CA PRO A 8 -9.68 -4.05 17.95
C PRO A 8 -10.78 -4.22 16.89
N ASP A 9 -11.96 -4.54 17.37
CA ASP A 9 -13.17 -4.75 16.58
C ASP A 9 -13.47 -3.49 15.73
N ARG A 10 -13.55 -3.67 14.40
CA ARG A 10 -13.42 -2.60 13.40
C ARG A 10 -14.77 -1.97 13.00
N ASP A 11 -15.87 -2.32 13.67
CA ASP A 11 -17.18 -2.28 13.02
C ASP A 11 -17.94 -0.93 13.01
N ASP A 12 -17.56 0.10 13.78
CA ASP A 12 -18.36 1.35 13.77
C ASP A 12 -17.69 2.60 13.19
N ASN A 13 -16.36 2.65 13.07
CA ASN A 13 -15.67 3.65 12.25
C ASN A 13 -14.18 3.27 12.12
N PRO A 14 -13.76 2.52 11.09
CA PRO A 14 -12.37 2.11 11.01
C PRO A 14 -11.53 3.35 10.75
N LYS A 15 -10.64 3.72 11.68
CA LYS A 15 -9.52 4.61 11.34
C LYS A 15 -8.69 3.90 10.29
N TRP A 16 -8.86 4.32 9.04
CA TRP A 16 -8.09 3.81 7.90
C TRP A 16 -6.65 4.23 8.06
N ASN A 17 -5.75 3.31 7.72
CA ASN A 17 -4.34 3.64 7.55
C ASN A 17 -3.93 3.43 6.09
N VAL A 18 -2.77 3.96 5.73
CA VAL A 18 -2.23 3.90 4.36
C VAL A 18 -2.11 2.46 3.85
N SER A 19 -1.95 1.46 4.73
CA SER A 19 -1.86 0.06 4.30
C SER A 19 -3.18 -0.52 3.81
N ASP A 20 -4.33 0.00 4.27
CA ASP A 20 -5.64 -0.44 3.77
C ASP A 20 -5.87 0.10 2.33
N LEU A 21 -5.38 1.30 2.02
CA LEU A 21 -5.35 1.86 0.66
C LEU A 21 -4.46 1.04 -0.27
N LEU A 22 -3.27 0.65 0.17
CA LEU A 22 -2.30 -0.17 -0.60
C LEU A 22 -2.75 -1.63 -0.81
N ARG A 23 -3.83 -2.05 -0.15
CA ARG A 23 -4.47 -3.36 -0.35
C ARG A 23 -5.64 -3.29 -1.33
N GLY A 24 -5.86 -2.14 -1.98
CA GLY A 24 -7.00 -1.90 -2.86
C GLY A 24 -8.35 -1.89 -2.12
N ILE A 25 -8.36 -1.85 -0.79
CA ILE A 25 -9.60 -1.85 -0.02
C ILE A 25 -10.18 -0.44 -0.07
N THR A 26 -11.28 -0.27 -0.79
CA THR A 26 -12.03 0.99 -0.77
C THR A 26 -12.87 1.07 0.52
N PRO A 27 -12.71 2.13 1.33
CA PRO A 27 -13.55 2.34 2.49
C PRO A 27 -15.04 2.39 2.16
N LYS A 28 -15.87 1.70 2.97
CA LYS A 28 -17.34 1.86 2.89
C LYS A 28 -17.73 3.33 3.13
N SER A 29 -17.06 4.04 4.03
CA SER A 29 -17.28 5.46 4.28
C SER A 29 -17.01 6.32 3.05
N MET A 30 -15.87 6.12 2.40
CA MET A 30 -15.50 6.84 1.16
C MET A 30 -16.48 6.54 0.02
N LEU A 31 -16.99 5.29 -0.05
CA LEU A 31 -18.00 4.91 -1.02
C LEU A 31 -19.33 5.64 -0.79
N ILE A 32 -19.79 5.68 0.47
CA ILE A 32 -21.02 6.36 0.87
C ILE A 32 -20.90 7.87 0.63
N GLU A 33 -19.80 8.48 1.07
CA GLU A 33 -19.54 9.91 0.88
C GLU A 33 -19.45 10.29 -0.60
N TRP A 34 -18.71 9.51 -1.41
CA TRP A 34 -18.60 9.76 -2.85
C TRP A 34 -19.96 9.68 -3.56
N SER A 35 -20.72 8.63 -3.24
CA SER A 35 -22.08 8.44 -3.75
C SER A 35 -22.98 9.63 -3.38
N ALA A 36 -22.92 10.09 -2.13
CA ALA A 36 -23.71 11.22 -1.63
C ALA A 36 -23.32 12.56 -2.27
N VAL A 37 -22.02 12.88 -2.34
CA VAL A 37 -21.51 14.15 -2.88
C VAL A 37 -21.80 14.27 -4.37
N PHE A 38 -21.52 13.22 -5.15
CA PHE A 38 -21.68 13.25 -6.60
C PHE A 38 -23.03 12.74 -7.09
N ARG A 39 -23.92 12.33 -6.17
CA ARG A 39 -25.25 11.76 -6.46
C ARG A 39 -25.17 10.63 -7.49
N THR A 40 -24.22 9.71 -7.31
CA THR A 40 -24.00 8.58 -8.21
C THR A 40 -24.46 7.26 -7.57
N PRO A 41 -24.87 6.25 -8.35
CA PRO A 41 -25.10 4.93 -7.79
C PRO A 41 -23.84 4.38 -7.11
N MET A 42 -24.02 3.64 -6.01
CA MET A 42 -22.92 3.03 -5.26
C MET A 42 -22.00 2.15 -6.14
N SER A 43 -22.54 1.49 -7.17
CA SER A 43 -21.75 0.70 -8.12
C SER A 43 -20.78 1.55 -8.96
N VAL A 44 -21.22 2.75 -9.37
CA VAL A 44 -20.41 3.72 -10.11
C VAL A 44 -19.35 4.31 -9.18
N ALA A 45 -19.74 4.75 -7.99
CA ALA A 45 -18.82 5.27 -6.98
C ALA A 45 -17.72 4.26 -6.64
N LYS A 46 -18.07 2.98 -6.46
CA LYS A 46 -17.11 1.90 -6.19
C LYS A 46 -16.10 1.72 -7.32
N THR A 47 -16.58 1.77 -8.57
CA THR A 47 -15.72 1.64 -9.75
C THR A 47 -14.73 2.79 -9.86
N ILE A 48 -15.19 4.02 -9.61
CA ILE A 48 -14.35 5.22 -9.64
C ILE A 48 -13.30 5.16 -8.53
N LEU A 49 -13.70 4.78 -7.32
CA LEU A 49 -12.78 4.68 -6.19
C LEU A 49 -11.69 3.62 -6.42
N HIS A 50 -12.02 2.46 -6.98
CA HIS A 50 -11.00 1.47 -7.36
C HIS A 50 -10.01 2.04 -8.39
N LYS A 51 -10.49 2.75 -9.42
CA LYS A 51 -9.62 3.40 -10.41
C LYS A 51 -8.72 4.46 -9.78
N PHE A 52 -9.25 5.24 -8.84
CA PHE A 52 -8.52 6.26 -8.12
C PHE A 52 -7.42 5.66 -7.23
N VAL A 53 -7.73 4.62 -6.45
CA VAL A 53 -6.75 3.90 -5.62
C VAL A 53 -5.67 3.28 -6.50
N GLY A 54 -6.04 2.59 -7.60
CA GLY A 54 -5.05 2.02 -8.52
C GLY A 54 -4.15 3.09 -9.16
N HIS A 55 -4.67 4.28 -9.44
CA HIS A 55 -3.85 5.40 -9.90
C HIS A 55 -2.85 5.85 -8.83
N LEU A 56 -3.27 6.00 -7.57
CA LEU A 56 -2.38 6.36 -6.47
C LEU A 56 -1.28 5.31 -6.24
N GLU A 57 -1.62 4.02 -6.28
CA GLU A 57 -0.66 2.92 -6.16
C GLU A 57 0.39 2.96 -7.28
N MET A 58 -0.05 3.17 -8.53
CA MET A 58 0.84 3.33 -9.68
C MET A 58 1.77 4.55 -9.50
N GLN A 59 1.22 5.72 -9.15
CA GLN A 59 2.02 6.94 -8.95
C GLN A 59 3.04 6.77 -7.81
N ALA A 60 2.63 6.19 -6.68
CA ALA A 60 3.54 5.91 -5.57
C ALA A 60 4.65 4.92 -5.97
N SER A 61 4.32 3.89 -6.74
CA SER A 61 5.29 2.94 -7.25
C SER A 61 6.32 3.60 -8.18
N GLU A 62 5.85 4.34 -9.19
CA GLU A 62 6.71 4.94 -10.21
C GLU A 62 7.53 6.13 -9.69
N LEU A 63 6.92 7.01 -8.90
CA LEU A 63 7.55 8.27 -8.49
C LEU A 63 8.30 8.18 -7.17
N ILE A 64 7.93 7.24 -6.30
CA ILE A 64 8.52 7.13 -4.96
C ILE A 64 9.30 5.84 -4.81
N TRP A 65 8.65 4.68 -5.02
CA TRP A 65 9.29 3.39 -4.75
C TRP A 65 10.45 3.10 -5.70
N LYS A 66 10.23 3.16 -7.02
CA LYS A 66 11.29 2.84 -8.01
C LYS A 66 12.51 3.75 -7.87
N PRO A 67 12.40 5.08 -7.76
CA PRO A 67 13.58 5.94 -7.61
C PRO A 67 14.35 5.65 -6.32
N ARG A 68 13.65 5.45 -5.19
CA ARG A 68 14.27 5.08 -3.91
C ARG A 68 14.98 3.74 -4.00
N ARG A 69 14.34 2.74 -4.61
CA ARG A 69 14.93 1.42 -4.83
C ARG A 69 16.19 1.52 -5.69
N SER A 70 16.14 2.26 -6.79
CA SER A 70 17.30 2.46 -7.67
C SER A 70 18.45 3.19 -6.97
N ALA A 71 18.16 4.24 -6.20
CA ALA A 71 19.16 4.95 -5.40
C ALA A 71 19.81 4.04 -4.34
N THR A 72 19.02 3.17 -3.71
CA THR A 72 19.51 2.19 -2.73
C THR A 72 20.43 1.17 -3.41
N ILE A 73 20.03 0.64 -4.56
CA ILE A 73 20.86 -0.30 -5.35
C ILE A 73 22.18 0.36 -5.78
N ALA A 74 22.13 1.60 -6.26
CA ALA A 74 23.32 2.33 -6.64
C ALA A 74 24.26 2.55 -5.43
N TRP A 75 23.71 2.95 -4.29
CA TRP A 75 24.48 3.08 -3.05
C TRP A 75 25.10 1.74 -2.64
N GLU A 76 24.36 0.63 -2.66
CA GLU A 76 24.88 -0.71 -2.34
C GLU A 76 26.06 -1.10 -3.24
N GLN A 77 25.98 -0.81 -4.54
CA GLN A 77 27.07 -1.03 -5.48
C GLN A 77 28.33 -0.23 -5.11
N THR A 78 28.19 1.03 -4.67
CA THR A 78 29.33 1.83 -4.20
C THR A 78 29.97 1.27 -2.92
N GLN A 79 29.20 0.55 -2.11
CA GLN A 79 29.68 -0.12 -0.90
C GLN A 79 30.25 -1.52 -1.20
N GLY A 80 30.32 -1.93 -2.48
CA GLY A 80 30.74 -3.27 -2.88
C GLY A 80 29.75 -4.37 -2.50
N ILE A 81 28.53 -4.03 -2.11
CA ILE A 81 27.48 -4.99 -1.75
C ILE A 81 26.87 -5.50 -3.07
N SER A 82 27.18 -6.74 -3.41
CA SER A 82 26.61 -7.40 -4.58
C SER A 82 25.31 -8.14 -4.23
N ALA A 83 24.52 -8.46 -5.26
CA ALA A 83 23.36 -9.33 -5.10
C ALA A 83 23.75 -10.71 -4.51
N LYS A 84 24.98 -11.20 -4.78
CA LYS A 84 25.50 -12.46 -4.27
C LYS A 84 25.73 -12.41 -2.75
N ASP A 85 26.22 -11.28 -2.24
CA ASP A 85 26.46 -11.08 -0.80
C ASP A 85 25.16 -11.08 0.01
N LYS A 86 24.08 -10.56 -0.59
CA LYS A 86 22.74 -10.62 0.01
C LYS A 86 22.21 -12.06 0.06
N THR A 87 22.40 -12.83 -1.00
CA THR A 87 21.93 -14.21 -1.07
C THR A 87 22.66 -15.11 -0.08
N SER A 88 23.98 -14.97 0.09
CA SER A 88 24.73 -15.72 1.13
C SER A 88 24.24 -15.41 2.54
N LYS A 89 23.94 -14.14 2.83
CA LYS A 89 23.50 -13.70 4.16
C LYS A 89 22.14 -14.28 4.58
N TYR A 90 21.24 -14.53 3.62
CA TYR A 90 19.92 -15.12 3.88
C TYR A 90 19.88 -16.65 3.71
N MET A 91 20.79 -17.23 2.92
CA MET A 91 20.87 -18.68 2.73
C MET A 91 21.87 -19.39 3.64
N GLY A 92 22.66 -18.65 4.44
CA GLY A 92 23.59 -19.24 5.41
C GLY A 92 24.68 -20.11 4.76
N LEU A 93 25.10 -19.77 3.55
CA LEU A 93 26.25 -20.36 2.86
C LEU A 93 27.48 -19.48 3.04
#